data_AF-A0A536ZPF9-F1
#
_entry.id   AF-A0A536ZPF9-F1
#
_cell.length_a   1.000
_cell.length_b   1.000
_cell.length_c   1.000
_cell.angle_alpha   90.00
_cell.angle_beta   90.00
_cell.angle_gamma   90.00
#
_symmetry.space_group_name_H-M   'P 1'
#
loop_
_entity.id
_entity.type
_entity.pdbx_description
1 polymer ?
#
loop_
_entity_poly.entity_id
_entity_poly.type
_entity_poly.pdbx_seq_one_letter_code
_entity_poly.pdbx_strand_id
1 'polypeptide(L)'
;MAWAVFDAAGRVVRNGRSPPSAWPSAPRREAVIAAHHGRLVTLTVPPLPPGRVEAAARFALEDQLADAPEESHIALEPQRGAGGLRVAIVARTWMSAFVSASRRCGLSWDRGILESDLAPATAGSWRWCAPSIAQSG
;
A
#
# COMPACT_ATOMS: atom_id res chain seq x y z
N MET A 1 13.58 -8.05 -9.11
CA MET A 1 12.26 -7.49 -8.70
C MET A 1 11.64 -6.75 -9.87
N ALA A 2 10.32 -6.76 -9.99
CA ALA A 2 9.62 -6.02 -11.04
C ALA A 2 9.61 -4.51 -10.74
N TRP A 3 9.69 -3.69 -11.77
CA TRP A 3 9.59 -2.24 -11.67
C TRP A 3 8.92 -1.67 -12.92
N ALA A 4 8.31 -0.50 -12.76
CA ALA A 4 7.77 0.32 -13.84
C ALA A 4 8.06 1.79 -13.55
N VAL A 5 8.38 2.55 -14.60
CA VAL A 5 8.54 4.00 -14.59
C VAL A 5 7.34 4.58 -15.31
N PHE A 6 6.72 5.57 -14.68
CA PHE A 6 5.54 6.26 -15.19
C PHE A 6 5.90 7.71 -15.53
N ASP A 7 5.25 8.26 -16.55
CA ASP A 7 5.26 9.70 -16.80
C ASP A 7 4.31 10.44 -15.83
N ALA A 8 4.28 11.78 -15.94
CA ALA A 8 3.39 12.62 -15.12
C ALA A 8 1.89 12.40 -15.41
N ALA A 9 1.55 11.77 -16.55
CA ALA A 9 0.19 11.41 -16.91
C ALA A 9 -0.20 9.99 -16.42
N GLY A 10 0.69 9.31 -15.68
CA GLY A 10 0.46 7.97 -15.16
C GLY A 10 0.60 6.86 -16.21
N ARG A 11 1.27 7.12 -17.34
CA ARG A 11 1.50 6.12 -18.39
C ARG A 11 2.84 5.45 -18.18
N VAL A 12 2.89 4.13 -18.38
CA VAL A 12 4.14 3.37 -18.30
C VAL A 12 5.05 3.78 -19.46
N VAL A 13 6.22 4.36 -19.16
CA VAL A 13 7.25 4.70 -20.16
C VAL A 13 8.34 3.62 -20.23
N ARG A 14 8.53 2.86 -19.15
CA ARG A 14 9.50 1.76 -19.09
C ARG A 14 9.11 0.78 -18.01
N ASN A 15 9.34 -0.52 -18.22
CA ASN A 15 9.17 -1.54 -17.19
C ASN A 15 10.21 -2.65 -17.35
N GLY A 16 10.36 -3.50 -16.33
CA GLY A 16 11.26 -4.62 -16.39
C GLY A 16 11.40 -5.38 -15.08
N ARG A 17 12.35 -6.31 -15.06
CA ARG A 17 12.75 -7.05 -13.85
C ARG A 17 14.26 -6.98 -13.69
N SER A 18 14.73 -6.42 -12.58
CA SER A 18 16.15 -6.31 -12.25
C SER A 18 16.35 -6.16 -10.72
N PRO A 19 17.57 -6.32 -10.19
CA PRO A 19 17.85 -5.94 -8.80
C PRO A 19 17.67 -4.43 -8.59
N PRO A 20 17.33 -3.98 -7.37
CA PRO A 20 17.19 -2.57 -7.01
C PRO A 20 18.31 -1.64 -7.46
N SER A 21 19.56 -2.12 -7.40
CA SER A 21 20.75 -1.36 -7.81
C SER A 21 20.78 -1.01 -9.31
N ALA A 22 20.00 -1.71 -10.13
CA ALA A 22 19.92 -1.51 -11.57
C ALA A 22 18.61 -0.82 -11.99
N TRP A 23 17.84 -0.28 -11.05
CA TRP A 23 16.62 0.45 -11.37
C TRP A 23 16.93 1.82 -11.99
N PRO A 24 16.07 2.33 -12.89
CA PRO A 24 16.21 3.68 -13.41
C PRO A 24 16.14 4.73 -12.30
N SER A 25 16.87 5.84 -12.46
CA SER A 25 16.67 7.01 -11.60
C SER A 25 15.28 7.60 -11.86
N ALA A 26 14.60 7.99 -10.78
CA ALA A 26 13.30 8.63 -10.82
C ALA A 26 13.21 9.63 -9.66
N PRO A 27 12.57 10.79 -9.85
CA PRO A 27 12.42 11.80 -8.80
C PRO A 27 11.48 11.35 -7.67
N ARG A 28 10.62 10.36 -7.94
CA ARG A 28 9.72 9.72 -6.99
C ARG A 28 9.77 8.21 -7.13
N ARG A 29 9.66 7.50 -6.02
CA ARG A 29 9.67 6.05 -5.91
C ARG A 29 8.52 5.61 -5.02
N GLU A 30 7.66 4.77 -5.56
CA GLU A 30 6.54 4.18 -4.85
C GLU A 30 6.74 2.67 -4.71
N ALA A 31 6.58 2.15 -3.50
CA ALA A 31 6.66 0.72 -3.23
C ALA A 31 5.27 0.09 -3.40
N VAL A 32 5.17 -0.92 -4.25
CA VAL A 32 4.00 -1.81 -4.28
C VAL A 32 4.28 -3.00 -3.38
N ILE A 33 3.52 -3.10 -2.30
CA ILE A 33 3.62 -4.15 -1.30
C ILE A 33 2.62 -5.25 -1.64
N ALA A 34 3.11 -6.47 -1.79
CA ALA A 34 2.27 -7.62 -2.15
C ALA A 34 1.11 -7.82 -1.16
N ALA A 35 -0.05 -8.21 -1.68
CA ALA A 35 -1.29 -8.29 -0.89
C ALA A 35 -1.19 -9.23 0.33
N HIS A 36 -0.31 -10.23 0.32
CA HIS A 36 -0.15 -11.14 1.45
C HIS A 36 0.60 -10.54 2.65
N HIS A 37 1.26 -9.39 2.47
CA HIS A 37 1.96 -8.69 3.55
C HIS A 37 1.10 -7.66 4.29
N GLY A 38 -0.08 -7.34 3.76
CA GLY A 38 -0.94 -6.33 4.38
C GLY A 38 -2.41 -6.52 4.06
N ARG A 39 -3.25 -5.76 4.75
CA ARG A 39 -4.70 -5.80 4.61
C ARG A 39 -5.23 -4.39 4.43
N LEU A 40 -6.31 -4.27 3.69
CA LEU A 40 -7.07 -3.03 3.57
C LEU A 40 -8.41 -3.24 4.25
N VAL A 41 -8.78 -2.31 5.13
CA VAL A 41 -10.07 -2.31 5.79
C VAL A 41 -10.69 -0.93 5.70
N THR A 42 -12.02 -0.88 5.73
CA THR A 42 -12.78 0.36 5.83
C THR A 42 -13.45 0.38 7.20
N LEU A 43 -13.09 1.36 8.03
CA LEU A 43 -13.59 1.52 9.38
C LEU A 43 -14.63 2.64 9.42
N THR A 44 -15.70 2.42 10.19
CA THR A 44 -16.58 3.51 10.59
C THR A 44 -16.00 4.13 11.86
N VAL A 45 -15.42 5.32 11.74
CA VAL A 45 -14.95 6.11 12.88
C VAL A 45 -15.88 7.31 13.10
N PRO A 46 -16.15 7.70 14.36
CA PRO A 46 -16.89 8.92 14.63
C PRO A 46 -16.12 10.14 14.09
N PRO A 47 -16.81 11.24 13.74
CA PRO A 47 -16.15 12.47 13.31
C PRO A 47 -15.28 13.02 14.45
N LEU A 48 -13.96 12.96 14.27
CA LEU A 48 -12.97 13.34 15.27
C LEU A 48 -11.97 14.35 14.69
N PRO A 49 -11.37 15.21 15.54
CA PRO A 49 -10.25 16.05 15.13
C PRO A 49 -9.10 15.18 14.58
N PRO A 50 -8.32 15.64 13.58
CA PRO A 50 -7.27 14.84 12.93
C PRO A 50 -6.31 14.13 13.89
N GLY A 51 -5.93 14.78 15.00
CA GLY A 51 -5.04 14.22 16.01
C GLY A 51 -5.61 13.04 16.82
N ARG A 52 -6.91 12.75 16.72
CA ARG A 52 -7.56 11.61 17.40
C ARG A 52 -7.98 10.49 16.45
N VAL A 53 -7.88 10.70 15.14
CA VAL A 53 -8.34 9.74 14.14
C VAL A 53 -7.53 8.45 14.19
N GLU A 54 -6.20 8.54 14.37
CA GLU A 54 -5.36 7.35 14.48
C GLU A 54 -5.68 6.50 15.72
N ALA A 55 -5.86 7.13 16.88
CA ALA A 55 -6.22 6.43 18.10
C ALA A 55 -7.58 5.73 17.96
N ALA A 56 -8.57 6.40 17.37
CA ALA A 56 -9.88 5.81 17.11
C ALA A 56 -9.82 4.68 16.09
N ALA A 57 -8.98 4.81 15.05
CA ALA A 57 -8.75 3.72 14.09
C ALA A 57 -8.12 2.51 14.78
N ARG A 58 -7.11 2.69 15.63
CA ARG A 58 -6.50 1.60 16.42
C ARG A 58 -7.52 0.90 17.30
N PHE A 59 -8.32 1.67 18.04
CA PHE A 59 -9.37 1.11 18.88
C PHE A 59 -10.41 0.32 18.07
N ALA A 60 -10.88 0.86 16.94
CA ALA A 60 -11.81 0.15 16.06
C ALA A 60 -11.19 -1.11 15.42
N LEU A 61 -9.87 -1.14 15.25
CA LEU A 61 -9.13 -2.31 14.78
C LEU A 61 -8.97 -3.37 15.87
N GLU A 62 -8.75 -3.00 17.13
CA GLU A 62 -8.68 -3.93 18.27
C GLU A 62 -9.97 -4.75 18.40
N ASP A 63 -11.12 -4.11 18.17
CA ASP A 63 -12.42 -4.77 18.21
C ASP A 63 -12.66 -5.74 17.03
N GLN A 64 -12.01 -5.49 15.88
CA GLN A 64 -12.23 -6.25 14.65
C GLN A 64 -11.14 -7.28 14.32
N LEU A 65 -9.93 -7.12 14.84
CA LEU A 65 -8.79 -8.00 14.60
C LEU A 65 -8.56 -8.90 15.81
N ALA A 66 -8.48 -10.21 15.55
CA ALA A 66 -8.07 -11.17 16.58
C ALA A 66 -6.59 -11.02 17.00
N ASP A 67 -5.77 -10.35 16.19
CA ASP A 67 -4.35 -10.07 16.47
C ASP A 67 -4.15 -8.66 17.04
N ALA A 68 -3.19 -8.51 17.96
CA ALA A 68 -2.90 -7.25 18.65
C ALA A 68 -2.43 -6.15 17.66
N PRO A 69 -3.14 -5.02 17.53
CA PRO A 69 -2.75 -3.93 16.60
C PRO A 69 -1.50 -3.16 17.05
N GLU A 70 -0.99 -3.42 18.25
CA GLU A 70 0.33 -2.99 18.73
C GLU A 70 1.45 -3.53 17.82
N GLU A 71 1.29 -4.77 17.37
CA GLU A 71 2.19 -5.45 16.43
C GLU A 71 1.97 -5.01 14.97
N SER A 72 1.01 -4.12 14.73
CA SER A 72 0.68 -3.59 13.40
C SER A 72 1.21 -2.17 13.17
N HIS A 73 1.76 -1.97 11.98
CA HIS A 73 1.92 -0.67 11.36
C HIS A 73 0.65 -0.35 10.57
N ILE A 74 0.04 0.81 10.85
CA ILE A 74 -1.18 1.27 10.17
C ILE A 74 -0.90 2.56 9.41
N ALA A 75 -1.52 2.68 8.24
CA ALA A 75 -1.53 3.90 7.45
C ALA A 75 -2.97 4.28 7.12
N LEU A 76 -3.34 5.53 7.41
CA LEU A 76 -4.68 6.05 7.23
C LEU A 76 -4.76 6.80 5.90
N GLU A 77 -5.75 6.49 5.09
CA GLU A 77 -6.08 7.33 3.95
C GLU A 77 -6.84 8.57 4.44
N PRO A 78 -6.45 9.80 4.05
CA PRO A 78 -7.20 11.00 4.41
C PRO A 78 -8.66 10.86 3.96
N GLN A 79 -9.58 10.95 4.92
CA GLN A 79 -11.00 10.74 4.67
C GLN A 79 -11.53 11.79 3.69
N ARG A 80 -11.92 11.36 2.48
CA ARG A 80 -12.56 12.21 1.47
C ARG A 80 -14.00 11.75 1.27
N GLY A 81 -14.89 12.21 2.16
CA GLY A 81 -16.34 11.97 2.08
C GLY A 81 -16.88 10.90 3.03
N ALA A 82 -18.10 10.42 2.76
CA ALA A 82 -18.88 9.57 3.65
C ALA A 82 -18.49 8.07 3.66
N GLY A 83 -17.46 7.68 2.91
CA GLY A 83 -17.10 6.28 2.63
C GLY A 83 -16.35 5.53 3.74
N GLY A 84 -16.37 6.02 4.99
CA GLY A 84 -15.56 5.49 6.08
C GLY A 84 -14.07 5.82 5.97
N LEU A 85 -13.30 5.48 7.00
CA LEU A 85 -11.85 5.65 7.05
C LEU A 85 -11.18 4.40 6.52
N ARG A 86 -10.44 4.53 5.41
CA ARG A 86 -9.69 3.42 4.83
C ARG A 86 -8.33 3.30 5.49
N VAL A 87 -7.99 2.10 5.91
CA VAL A 87 -6.76 1.81 6.66
C VAL A 87 -6.00 0.65 6.00
N ALA A 88 -4.73 0.88 5.72
CA ALA A 88 -3.78 -0.17 5.37
C ALA A 88 -3.09 -0.68 6.64
N ILE A 89 -3.02 -1.99 6.79
CA ILE A 89 -2.48 -2.67 7.96
C ILE A 89 -1.39 -3.62 7.51
N VAL A 90 -0.22 -3.53 8.13
CA VAL A 90 0.94 -4.37 7.83
C VAL A 90 1.61 -4.76 9.14
N ALA A 91 2.14 -5.98 9.25
CA ALA A 91 2.92 -6.37 10.43
C ALA A 91 4.10 -5.41 10.63
N ARG A 92 4.24 -4.84 11.83
CA ARG A 92 5.27 -3.84 12.17
C ARG A 92 6.67 -4.39 11.96
N THR A 93 6.89 -5.64 12.36
CA THR A 93 8.18 -6.35 12.20
C THR A 93 8.56 -6.47 10.73
N TRP A 94 7.61 -6.86 9.88
CA TRP A 94 7.81 -6.94 8.44
C TRP A 94 8.08 -5.56 7.83
N MET A 95 7.30 -4.54 8.18
CA MET A 95 7.48 -3.18 7.64
C MET A 95 8.86 -2.61 8.02
N SER A 96 9.30 -2.83 9.26
CA SER A 96 10.63 -2.42 9.72
C SER A 96 11.75 -3.13 8.94
N ALA A 97 11.60 -4.43 8.70
CA ALA A 97 12.54 -5.21 7.89
C ALA A 97 12.56 -4.73 6.43
N PHE A 98 11.40 -4.45 5.83
CA PHE A 98 11.26 -3.92 4.47
C PHE A 98 11.96 -2.57 4.31
N VAL A 99 11.71 -1.61 5.21
CA VAL A 99 12.35 -0.29 5.20
C VAL A 99 13.86 -0.41 5.39
N SER A 100 14.31 -1.26 6.32
CA SER A 100 15.73 -1.49 6.59
C SER A 100 16.45 -2.11 5.39
N ALA A 101 15.84 -3.12 4.76
CA ALA A 101 16.37 -3.71 3.54
C ALA A 101 16.44 -2.71 2.38
N SER A 102 15.42 -1.89 2.21
CA SER A 102 15.38 -0.84 1.18
C SER A 102 16.52 0.17 1.34
N ARG A 103 16.76 0.64 2.57
CA ARG A 103 17.87 1.57 2.86
C ARG A 103 19.23 0.97 2.57
N ARG A 104 19.45 -0.32 2.85
CA ARG A 104 20.70 -1.03 2.50
C ARG A 104 20.93 -1.11 0.99
N CYS A 105 19.88 -1.04 0.19
CA CYS A 105 19.95 -0.98 -1.27
C CYS A 105 20.00 0.46 -1.82
N GLY A 106 20.11 1.50 -0.97
CA GLY A 106 20.08 2.89 -1.40
C GLY A 106 18.71 3.38 -1.88
N LEU A 107 17.63 2.71 -1.45
CA LEU A 107 16.27 3.08 -1.77
C LEU A 107 15.62 3.87 -0.62
N SER A 108 15.11 5.05 -0.96
CA SER A 108 14.08 5.77 -0.22
C SER A 108 12.76 5.68 -0.99
N TRP A 109 11.65 5.61 -0.25
CA TRP A 109 10.31 5.53 -0.80
C TRP A 109 9.52 6.78 -0.43
N ASP A 110 8.81 7.35 -1.39
CA ASP A 110 7.89 8.48 -1.16
C ASP A 110 6.53 7.98 -0.66
N ARG A 111 6.13 6.78 -1.09
CA ARG A 111 4.85 6.16 -0.73
C ARG A 111 4.97 4.64 -0.75
N GLY A 112 4.21 3.96 0.12
CA GLY A 112 3.89 2.53 0.02
C GLY A 112 2.42 2.33 -0.33
N ILE A 113 2.15 1.39 -1.21
CA ILE A 113 0.81 1.06 -1.71
C ILE A 113 0.63 -0.45 -1.61
N LEU A 114 -0.50 -0.91 -1.08
CA LEU A 114 -0.81 -2.34 -1.14
C LEU A 114 -1.22 -2.71 -2.57
N GLU A 115 -0.76 -3.83 -3.08
CA GLU A 115 -1.09 -4.34 -4.41
C GLU A 115 -2.60 -4.38 -4.66
N SER A 116 -3.39 -4.77 -3.65
CA SER A 116 -4.85 -4.79 -3.70
C SER A 116 -5.48 -3.40 -3.88
N ASP A 117 -4.77 -2.32 -3.59
CA ASP A 117 -5.19 -0.93 -3.85
C ASP A 117 -5.07 -0.55 -5.34
N LEU A 118 -4.22 -1.26 -6.09
CA LEU A 118 -4.01 -0.99 -7.52
C LEU A 118 -5.13 -1.56 -8.40
N ALA A 119 -5.91 -2.51 -7.89
CA ALA A 119 -7.05 -3.06 -8.61
C ALA A 119 -8.11 -1.95 -8.71
N PRO A 120 -8.38 -1.40 -9.90
CA PRO A 120 -9.45 -0.42 -10.04
C PRO A 120 -10.74 -1.16 -9.71
N ALA A 121 -11.50 -0.72 -8.72
CA ALA A 121 -12.81 -1.29 -8.43
C ALA A 121 -13.88 -0.21 -8.64
N THR A 122 -14.86 -0.50 -9.49
CA THR A 122 -16.10 0.27 -9.49
C THR A 122 -16.88 -0.18 -8.24
N ALA A 123 -17.52 0.75 -7.52
CA ALA A 123 -18.34 0.41 -6.35
C ALA A 123 -19.34 -0.70 -6.71
N GLY A 124 -19.42 -1.73 -5.85
CA GLY A 124 -20.30 -2.88 -6.06
C GLY A 124 -19.77 -3.95 -7.02
N SER A 125 -18.52 -3.87 -7.48
CA SER A 125 -17.90 -4.90 -8.33
C SER A 125 -16.62 -5.48 -7.71
N TRP A 126 -16.46 -6.79 -7.85
CA TRP A 126 -15.19 -7.47 -7.57
C TRP A 126 -14.34 -7.51 -8.84
N ARG A 127 -13.04 -7.26 -8.71
CA ARG A 127 -12.07 -7.47 -9.79
C ARG A 127 -10.88 -8.28 -9.28
N TRP A 128 -10.42 -9.19 -10.12
CA TRP A 128 -9.24 -10.00 -9.86
C TRP A 128 -8.20 -9.61 -10.90
N CYS A 129 -6.99 -9.29 -10.46
CA CYS A 129 -5.87 -9.03 -11.37
C CYS A 129 -5.09 -10.34 -11.51
N ALA A 130 -5.00 -10.85 -12.74
CA ALA A 130 -4.17 -11.99 -13.08
C ALA A 130 -3.09 -11.53 -14.06
N PRO A 131 -1.90 -12.18 -14.08
CA PRO A 131 -0.96 -12.01 -15.17
C PRO A 131 -1.67 -12.25 -16.49
N SER A 132 -1.46 -11.38 -17.47
CA SER A 132 -1.94 -11.66 -18.83
C SER A 132 -1.30 -12.95 -19.33
N ILE A 133 -2.14 -13.90 -19.77
CA ILE A 133 -1.70 -15.14 -20.43
C ILE A 133 -1.38 -14.92 -21.91
N ALA A 134 -1.51 -13.68 -22.43
CA ALA A 134 -1.08 -13.35 -23.77
C ALA A 134 0.44 -13.45 -23.85
N GLN A 135 0.95 -14.51 -24.48
CA GLN A 135 2.36 -14.66 -24.81
C GLN A 135 2.77 -13.50 -25.71
N SER A 136 3.81 -12.76 -25.31
CA SER A 136 4.52 -11.87 -26.22
C SER A 136 5.17 -12.75 -27.29
N GLY A 137 4.65 -12.70 -28.52
CA GLY A 137 5.33 -13.17 -29.72
C GLY A 137 6.46 -12.24 -30.13
#